data_AF-A0A6B2SPG0-F1
#
_entry.id   AF-A0A6B2SPG0-F1
#
_cell.length_a   1.000
_cell.length_b   1.000
_cell.length_c   1.000
_cell.angle_alpha   90.00
_cell.angle_beta   90.00
_cell.angle_gamma   90.00
#
_symmetry.space_group_name_H-M   'P 1'
#
loop_
_entity.id
_entity.type
_entity.pdbx_description
1 polymer ?
#
loop_
_entity_poly.entity_id
_entity_poly.type
_entity_poly.pdbx_seq_one_letter_code
_entity_poly.pdbx_strand_id
1 'polypeptide(L)'
;MASTARVQVPIGQRALFLTTLAVPLTGWTVHALALHRKLAAARRDPLTGLLGRDGYTARARQITDRYGDSALVVLVDLDHFKQINDGPGGHAAGDRVLAATATRLTAWAGSRG
;
A
#
# COMPACT_ATOMS: atom_id res chain seq x y z
N MET A 1 -24.63 -47.54 43.67
CA MET A 1 -23.72 -46.39 43.92
C MET A 1 -23.09 -45.99 42.60
N ALA A 2 -23.37 -44.76 42.14
CA ALA A 2 -22.55 -43.90 41.26
C ALA A 2 -23.50 -42.96 40.49
N SER A 3 -23.82 -41.82 41.10
CA SER A 3 -24.56 -40.72 40.47
C SER A 3 -23.57 -39.86 39.69
N THR A 4 -23.61 -39.92 38.36
CA THR A 4 -22.85 -39.00 37.50
C THR A 4 -23.62 -37.69 37.38
N ALA A 5 -23.22 -36.67 38.15
CA ALA A 5 -23.74 -35.33 38.02
C ALA A 5 -23.26 -34.72 36.68
N ARG A 6 -24.18 -34.59 35.71
CA ARG A 6 -23.96 -33.85 34.48
C ARG A 6 -24.14 -32.36 34.78
N VAL A 7 -23.05 -31.61 34.83
CA VAL A 7 -23.10 -30.14 34.92
C VAL A 7 -23.47 -29.60 33.54
N GLN A 8 -24.74 -29.28 33.32
CA GLN A 8 -25.18 -28.47 32.19
C GLN A 8 -24.88 -27.01 32.51
N VAL A 9 -23.83 -26.45 31.90
CA VAL A 9 -23.57 -25.00 31.95
C VAL A 9 -24.48 -24.34 30.91
N PRO A 10 -25.46 -23.50 31.30
CA PRO A 10 -26.30 -22.81 30.34
C PRO A 10 -25.50 -21.67 29.71
N ILE A 11 -25.05 -21.87 28.47
CA ILE A 11 -24.47 -20.79 27.66
C ILE A 11 -25.62 -19.83 27.32
N GLY A 12 -25.80 -18.78 28.13
CA GLY A 12 -26.88 -17.82 27.94
C GLY A 12 -26.78 -17.11 26.58
N GLN A 13 -27.90 -16.89 25.90
CA GLN A 13 -27.97 -16.26 24.56
C GLN A 13 -27.14 -14.96 24.44
N ARG A 14 -26.99 -14.19 25.53
CA ARG A 14 -26.13 -12.99 25.59
C ARG A 14 -24.64 -13.28 25.33
N ALA A 15 -24.13 -14.41 25.81
CA ALA A 15 -22.74 -14.82 25.56
C ALA A 15 -22.53 -15.19 24.07
N LEU A 16 -23.55 -15.75 23.41
CA LEU A 16 -23.52 -16.06 21.99
C LEU A 16 -23.52 -14.79 21.12
N PHE A 17 -24.32 -13.78 21.47
CA PHE A 17 -24.31 -12.49 20.76
C PHE A 17 -22.98 -11.72 20.93
N LEU A 18 -22.40 -11.75 22.14
CA LEU A 18 -21.13 -11.06 22.41
C LEU A 18 -19.96 -11.69 21.63
N THR A 19 -19.89 -13.03 21.52
CA THR A 19 -18.85 -13.69 20.73
C THR A 19 -19.04 -13.49 19.23
N THR A 20 -20.29 -13.49 18.75
CA THR A 20 -20.61 -13.29 17.32
C THR A 20 -20.15 -11.93 16.81
N LEU A 21 -20.15 -10.89 17.66
CA LEU A 21 -19.65 -9.56 17.30
C LEU A 21 -18.15 -9.39 17.53
N ALA A 22 -17.59 -9.99 18.60
CA ALA A 22 -16.18 -9.82 18.94
C ALA A 22 -15.22 -10.47 17.92
N VAL A 23 -15.57 -11.64 17.37
CA VAL A 23 -14.74 -12.36 16.40
C VAL A 23 -14.57 -11.61 15.06
N PRO A 24 -15.63 -11.12 14.38
CA PRO A 24 -15.46 -10.36 13.14
C PRO A 24 -14.77 -9.01 13.39
N LEU A 25 -15.00 -8.34 14.52
CA LEU A 25 -14.32 -7.08 14.84
C LEU A 25 -12.81 -7.28 15.08
N THR A 26 -12.43 -8.32 15.82
CA THR A 26 -11.01 -8.67 16.02
C THR A 26 -10.38 -9.17 14.72
N GLY A 27 -11.09 -9.95 13.92
CA GLY A 27 -10.65 -10.37 12.59
C GLY A 27 -10.44 -9.18 11.64
N TRP A 28 -11.36 -8.22 11.62
CA TRP A 28 -11.29 -7.03 10.76
C TRP A 28 -10.16 -6.10 11.17
N THR A 29 -9.94 -5.90 12.48
CA THR A 29 -8.82 -5.08 12.98
C THR A 29 -7.46 -5.70 12.65
N VAL A 30 -7.29 -7.01 12.85
CA VAL A 30 -6.06 -7.72 12.45
C VAL A 30 -5.85 -7.65 10.93
N HIS A 31 -6.93 -7.84 10.15
CA HIS A 31 -6.87 -7.75 8.70
C HIS A 31 -6.48 -6.35 8.21
N ALA A 32 -7.10 -5.30 8.77
CA ALA A 32 -6.80 -3.91 8.44
C ALA A 32 -5.34 -3.56 8.78
N LEU A 33 -4.84 -3.99 9.95
CA LEU A 33 -3.44 -3.79 10.32
C LEU A 33 -2.48 -4.51 9.36
N ALA A 34 -2.81 -5.74 8.97
CA ALA A 34 -2.02 -6.50 8.02
C ALA A 34 -1.98 -5.83 6.63
N LEU A 35 -3.12 -5.32 6.14
CA LEU A 35 -3.19 -4.55 4.90
C LEU A 35 -2.39 -3.26 4.99
N HIS A 36 -2.53 -2.51 6.08
CA HIS A 36 -1.79 -1.26 6.28
C HIS A 36 -0.28 -1.50 6.27
N ARG A 37 0.19 -2.57 6.91
CA ARG A 37 1.60 -2.99 6.86
C ARG A 37 2.07 -3.37 5.47
N LYS A 38 1.25 -4.10 4.70
CA LYS A 38 1.58 -4.46 3.32
C LYS A 38 1.69 -3.23 2.42
N LEU A 39 0.79 -2.28 2.57
CA LEU A 39 0.81 -1.02 1.82
C LEU A 39 2.00 -0.16 2.22
N ALA A 40 2.30 -0.04 3.52
CA ALA A 40 3.48 0.68 3.99
C ALA A 40 4.79 0.02 3.54
N ALA A 41 4.82 -1.31 3.42
CA ALA A 41 5.99 -2.04 2.92
C ALA A 41 6.08 -2.05 1.38
N ALA A 42 5.06 -1.55 0.67
CA ALA A 42 5.06 -1.52 -0.79
C ALA A 42 6.11 -0.53 -1.29
N ARG A 43 7.22 -1.06 -1.81
CA ARG A 43 8.31 -0.23 -2.36
C ARG A 43 8.02 0.29 -3.76
N ARG A 44 6.91 -0.10 -4.38
CA ARG A 44 6.52 0.32 -5.72
C ARG A 44 5.11 0.89 -5.73
N ASP A 45 4.92 1.91 -6.54
CA ASP A 45 3.62 2.49 -6.84
C ASP A 45 2.84 1.56 -7.78
N PRO A 46 1.59 1.17 -7.46
CA PRO A 46 0.84 0.19 -8.24
C PRO A 46 0.38 0.71 -9.61
N LEU A 47 0.22 2.03 -9.79
CA LEU A 47 -0.21 2.62 -11.05
C LEU A 47 0.94 2.70 -12.06
N THR A 48 2.11 3.14 -11.60
CA THR A 48 3.27 3.45 -12.45
C THR A 48 4.33 2.36 -12.46
N GLY A 49 4.32 1.47 -11.47
CA GLY A 49 5.36 0.47 -11.26
C GLY A 49 6.70 1.04 -10.78
N LEU A 50 6.85 2.37 -10.68
CA LEU A 50 8.06 3.02 -10.19
C LEU A 50 8.26 2.74 -8.70
N LEU A 51 9.48 3.02 -8.20
CA LEU A 51 9.69 3.00 -6.76
C LEU A 51 8.79 4.05 -6.09
N GLY A 52 8.05 3.62 -5.07
CA GLY A 52 7.39 4.52 -4.15
C GLY A 52 8.42 5.31 -3.34
N ARG A 53 7.96 6.31 -2.59
CA ARG A 53 8.84 7.26 -1.87
C ARG A 53 9.91 6.58 -1.01
N ASP A 54 9.54 5.55 -0.26
CA ASP A 54 10.48 4.84 0.63
C ASP A 54 11.52 4.05 -0.15
N GLY A 55 11.09 3.35 -1.21
CA GLY A 55 11.97 2.60 -2.11
C GLY A 55 12.94 3.53 -2.83
N TYR A 56 12.45 4.65 -3.35
CA TYR A 56 13.24 5.67 -4.02
C TYR A 56 14.27 6.28 -3.07
N THR A 57 13.85 6.72 -1.87
CA THR A 57 14.73 7.37 -0.90
C THR A 57 15.86 6.43 -0.46
N ALA A 58 15.54 5.16 -0.18
CA ALA A 58 16.55 4.17 0.18
C ALA A 58 17.57 3.95 -0.96
N ARG A 59 17.10 3.87 -2.21
CA ARG A 59 17.96 3.70 -3.39
C ARG A 59 18.81 4.93 -3.66
N ALA A 60 18.22 6.12 -3.60
CA ALA A 60 18.90 7.39 -3.79
C ALA A 60 20.05 7.55 -2.79
N ARG A 61 19.80 7.27 -1.50
CA ARG A 61 20.85 7.28 -0.46
C ARG A 61 22.02 6.35 -0.80
N GLN A 62 21.73 5.11 -1.20
CA GLN A 62 22.80 4.18 -1.60
C GLN A 62 23.66 4.70 -2.76
N ILE A 63 23.05 5.40 -3.72
CA ILE A 63 23.75 5.98 -4.87
C ILE A 63 24.55 7.21 -4.43
N THR A 64 23.94 8.13 -3.67
CA THR A 64 24.62 9.34 -3.20
C THR A 64 25.77 9.02 -2.24
N ASP A 65 25.61 8.02 -1.36
CA ASP A 65 26.68 7.59 -0.44
C ASP A 65 27.84 6.94 -1.20
N ARG A 66 27.56 6.26 -2.32
CA ARG A 66 28.58 5.59 -3.13
C ARG A 66 29.34 6.55 -4.05
N TYR A 67 28.63 7.50 -4.67
CA TYR A 67 29.18 8.35 -5.73
C TYR A 67 29.43 9.80 -5.29
N GLY A 68 28.96 10.21 -4.10
CA GLY A 68 29.14 11.55 -3.55
C GLY A 68 28.68 12.64 -4.51
N ASP A 69 29.55 13.61 -4.76
CA ASP A 69 29.29 14.76 -5.66
C ASP A 69 29.10 14.37 -7.14
N SER A 70 29.37 13.12 -7.51
CA SER A 70 29.09 12.60 -8.86
C SER A 70 27.66 12.05 -9.02
N ALA A 71 26.83 12.10 -7.96
CA ALA A 71 25.42 11.74 -8.03
C ALA A 71 24.53 12.98 -8.26
N LEU A 72 23.48 12.82 -9.07
CA LEU A 72 22.45 13.85 -9.29
C LEU A 72 21.08 13.32 -8.87
N VAL A 73 20.31 14.18 -8.20
CA VAL A 73 18.89 13.96 -7.93
C VAL A 73 18.08 14.95 -8.76
N VAL A 74 17.15 14.44 -9.56
CA VAL A 74 16.26 15.25 -10.40
C VAL A 74 14.84 15.14 -9.88
N LEU A 75 14.18 16.27 -9.68
CA LEU A 75 12.76 16.35 -9.41
C LEU A 75 12.03 16.77 -10.70
N VAL A 76 11.02 15.99 -11.08
CA VAL A 76 10.23 16.22 -12.29
C VAL A 76 8.77 16.37 -11.87
N ASP A 77 8.11 17.41 -12.37
CA ASP A 77 6.67 17.62 -12.24
C ASP A 77 6.01 17.62 -13.62
N LEU A 78 4.74 17.23 -13.69
CA LEU A 78 3.98 17.21 -14.94
C LEU A 78 3.21 18.51 -15.12
N ASP A 79 3.62 19.30 -16.11
CA ASP A 79 2.97 20.57 -16.43
C ASP A 79 1.48 20.40 -16.70
N HIS A 80 0.69 21.29 -16.10
CA HIS A 80 -0.77 21.36 -16.28
C HIS A 80 -1.52 20.05 -16.00
N PHE A 81 -0.94 19.11 -15.24
CA PHE A 81 -1.52 17.78 -15.01
C PHE A 81 -2.95 17.82 -14.43
N LYS A 82 -3.25 18.80 -13.58
CA LYS A 82 -4.60 19.01 -13.04
C LYS A 82 -5.66 19.24 -14.12
N GLN A 83 -5.33 19.96 -15.21
CA GLN A 83 -6.27 20.19 -16.32
C GLN A 83 -6.62 18.89 -17.05
N ILE A 84 -5.68 17.94 -17.12
CA ILE A 84 -5.93 16.61 -17.69
C ILE A 84 -6.91 15.84 -16.80
N ASN A 85 -6.73 15.89 -15.48
CA ASN A 85 -7.62 15.25 -14.52
C ASN A 85 -9.02 15.86 -14.49
N ASP A 86 -9.12 17.18 -14.67
CA ASP A 86 -10.39 17.92 -14.64
C ASP A 86 -11.10 17.90 -16.01
N GLY A 87 -10.46 17.35 -17.05
CA GLY A 87 -10.99 17.27 -18.41
C GLY A 87 -11.96 16.08 -18.64
N PRO A 88 -12.44 15.90 -19.89
CA PRO A 88 -13.48 14.90 -20.22
C PRO A 88 -13.10 13.44 -19.91
N GLY A 89 -11.80 13.13 -19.90
CA GLY A 89 -11.27 11.81 -19.57
C GLY A 89 -11.04 11.58 -18.07
N GLY A 90 -11.23 12.62 -17.25
CA GLY A 90 -11.14 12.55 -15.80
C GLY A 90 -9.80 12.01 -15.27
N HIS A 91 -9.86 11.43 -14.07
CA HIS A 91 -8.71 10.81 -13.42
C HIS A 91 -8.16 9.61 -14.23
N ALA A 92 -9.00 8.89 -14.99
CA ALA A 92 -8.53 7.80 -15.84
C ALA A 92 -7.64 8.28 -17.00
N ALA A 93 -7.82 9.52 -17.48
CA ALA A 93 -6.87 10.14 -18.41
C ALA A 93 -5.56 10.51 -17.70
N GLY A 94 -5.64 11.06 -16.49
CA GLY A 94 -4.49 11.31 -15.63
C GLY A 94 -3.64 10.07 -15.38
N ASP A 95 -4.29 8.96 -14.99
CA ASP A 95 -3.65 7.69 -14.72
C ASP A 95 -2.88 7.16 -15.94
N ARG A 96 -3.47 7.29 -17.14
CA ARG A 96 -2.79 6.93 -18.40
C ARG A 96 -1.57 7.80 -18.66
N VAL A 97 -1.64 9.09 -18.37
CA VAL A 97 -0.51 10.01 -18.51
C VAL A 97 0.60 9.65 -17.51
N LEU A 98 0.27 9.39 -16.24
CA LEU A 98 1.23 8.96 -15.22
C LEU A 98 1.93 7.66 -15.62
N ALA A 99 1.18 6.64 -16.03
CA ALA A 99 1.73 5.36 -16.47
C ALA A 99 2.63 5.51 -17.71
N ALA A 100 2.24 6.34 -18.68
CA ALA A 100 3.04 6.60 -19.87
C ALA A 100 4.33 7.37 -19.54
N THR A 101 4.27 8.36 -18.65
CA THR A 101 5.44 9.09 -18.16
C THR A 101 6.41 8.14 -17.45
N ALA A 102 5.92 7.30 -16.55
CA ALA A 102 6.72 6.32 -15.84
C ALA A 102 7.43 5.34 -16.79
N THR A 103 6.73 4.88 -17.83
CA THR A 103 7.30 4.04 -18.88
C THR A 103 8.45 4.74 -19.60
N ARG A 104 8.27 6.01 -19.98
CA ARG A 104 9.31 6.82 -20.65
C ARG A 104 10.52 7.07 -19.76
N LEU A 105 10.31 7.38 -18.48
CA LEU A 105 11.39 7.57 -17.51
C LEU A 105 12.18 6.29 -17.29
N THR A 106 11.51 5.14 -17.20
CA THR A 106 12.15 3.83 -17.07
C THR A 106 13.00 3.51 -18.30
N ALA A 107 12.46 3.76 -19.50
CA ALA A 107 13.20 3.56 -20.74
C ALA A 107 14.43 4.48 -20.84
N TRP A 108 14.31 5.74 -20.40
CA TRP A 108 15.40 6.71 -20.39
C TRP A 108 16.52 6.35 -19.40
N ALA A 109 16.17 5.93 -18.18
CA ALA A 109 17.14 5.55 -17.15
C ALA A 109 17.93 4.27 -17.50
N GLY A 110 17.36 3.42 -18.38
CA GLY A 110 17.96 2.15 -18.78
C GLY A 110 18.05 1.13 -17.63
N SER A 111 18.87 0.09 -17.81
CA SER A 111 19.04 -0.99 -16.82
C SER A 111 19.80 -0.60 -15.55
N ARG A 112 20.25 0.66 -15.47
CA ARG A 112 21.07 1.19 -14.38
C ARG A 112 20.35 2.19 -13.47
N GLY A 113 19.05 2.43 -13.69
CA GLY A 113 18.21 3.10 -12.70
C GLY A 113 18.33 2.44 -11.32
#